data_AF-A0A848X347-F1
#
_entry.id   AF-A0A848X347-F1
#
_cell.length_a   1.000
_cell.length_b   1.000
_cell.length_c   1.000
_cell.angle_alpha   90.00
_cell.angle_beta   90.00
_cell.angle_gamma   90.00
#
_symmetry.space_group_name_H-M   'P 1'
#
loop_
_entity.id
_entity.type
_entity.pdbx_description
1 polymer ?
#
loop_
_entity_poly.entity_id
_entity_poly.type
_entity_poly.pdbx_seq_one_letter_code
_entity_poly.pdbx_strand_id
1 'polypeptide(L)'
;MTHLDEGTILTIRDHGLVDADAHEHLDRCASCTSALAAAQGRADAVARSLRALDDGPPIDVDAAKAAVRRRLDERREAPRPRVPGVYGSLGRAALLVALASGAVYALPNSPLRGWLAGDDVPGRSTVETTADGEPAATEGVELAVPTGGLSIALTTAAMGQRVEVRWVDGDRLTVEAGADSRYQVSDGRVGVDLGPGDVRIDVPAGNEPIIVEVNGRMILQRVDGGLVVQGDVLSSDPSGIVFTVGQR
;
A
#
# COMPACT_ATOMS: atom_id res chain seq x y z
N MET A 1 -1.29 -41.61 11.42
CA MET A 1 -2.60 -41.21 11.97
C MET A 1 -2.88 -39.81 11.43
N THR A 2 -4.06 -39.62 10.86
CA THR A 2 -4.48 -38.33 10.27
C THR A 2 -5.13 -37.49 11.36
N HIS A 3 -4.77 -36.21 11.46
CA HIS A 3 -5.41 -35.25 12.38
C HIS A 3 -6.73 -34.73 11.79
N LEU A 4 -7.60 -34.21 12.65
CA LEU A 4 -8.76 -33.44 12.18
C LEU A 4 -8.30 -32.20 11.42
N ASP A 5 -9.03 -31.84 10.37
CA ASP A 5 -8.83 -30.57 9.70
C ASP A 5 -9.31 -29.40 10.57
N GLU A 6 -8.79 -28.20 10.29
CA GLU A 6 -9.13 -26.99 11.04
C GLU A 6 -10.64 -26.67 10.96
N GLY A 7 -11.31 -26.96 9.84
CA GLY A 7 -12.74 -26.71 9.67
C GLY A 7 -13.59 -27.54 10.64
N THR A 8 -13.25 -28.81 10.80
CA THR A 8 -13.89 -29.71 11.79
C THR A 8 -13.63 -29.22 13.22
N ILE A 9 -12.40 -28.80 13.56
CA ILE A 9 -12.07 -28.24 14.89
C ILE A 9 -12.89 -26.99 15.19
N LEU A 10 -13.01 -26.07 14.22
CA LEU A 10 -13.81 -24.85 14.36
C LEU A 10 -15.31 -25.15 14.48
N THR A 11 -15.80 -26.12 13.72
CA THR A 11 -17.19 -26.57 13.81
C THR A 11 -17.51 -27.10 15.21
N ILE A 12 -16.61 -27.90 15.79
CA ILE A 12 -16.76 -28.42 17.16
C ILE A 12 -16.70 -27.31 18.20
N ARG A 13 -15.77 -26.34 18.04
CA ARG A 13 -15.68 -25.16 18.90
C ARG A 13 -17.00 -24.39 18.94
N ASP A 14 -17.65 -24.26 17.79
CA ASP A 14 -18.90 -23.51 17.62
C ASP A 14 -20.15 -24.35 17.95
N HIS A 15 -19.96 -25.52 18.58
CA HIS A 15 -21.02 -26.48 18.91
C HIS A 15 -21.84 -26.96 17.70
N GLY A 16 -21.21 -26.94 16.51
CA GLY A 16 -21.77 -27.51 15.30
C GLY A 16 -21.77 -29.04 15.33
N LEU A 17 -22.58 -29.63 14.45
CA LEU A 17 -22.68 -31.08 14.30
C LEU A 17 -21.49 -31.61 13.51
N VAL A 18 -20.82 -32.62 14.07
CA VAL A 18 -19.77 -33.40 13.42
C VAL A 18 -20.05 -34.89 13.57
N ASP A 19 -19.31 -35.73 12.85
CA ASP A 19 -19.39 -37.17 13.02
C ASP A 19 -18.88 -37.63 14.41
N ALA A 20 -19.34 -38.82 14.84
CA ALA A 20 -18.95 -39.39 16.13
C ALA A 20 -17.46 -39.76 16.17
N ASP A 21 -16.87 -40.11 15.03
CA ASP A 21 -15.47 -40.50 14.91
C ASP A 21 -14.53 -39.31 15.21
N ALA A 22 -14.94 -38.08 14.89
CA ALA A 22 -14.21 -36.85 15.19
C ALA A 22 -14.18 -36.55 16.69
N HIS A 23 -15.28 -36.80 17.39
CA HIS A 23 -15.32 -36.71 18.85
C HIS A 23 -14.43 -37.79 19.49
N GLU A 24 -14.55 -39.03 19.04
CA GLU A 24 -13.70 -40.14 19.51
C GLU A 24 -12.22 -39.89 19.24
N HIS A 25 -11.88 -39.26 18.11
CA HIS A 25 -10.52 -38.85 17.80
C HIS A 25 -10.02 -37.76 18.74
N LEU A 26 -10.83 -36.73 19.01
CA LEU A 26 -10.47 -35.63 19.93
C LEU A 26 -10.17 -36.13 21.34
N ASP A 27 -10.91 -37.13 21.81
CA ASP A 27 -10.72 -37.73 23.13
C ASP A 27 -9.38 -38.48 23.26
N ARG A 28 -8.80 -38.90 22.12
CA ARG A 28 -7.56 -39.70 22.10
C ARG A 28 -6.35 -38.97 21.54
N CYS A 29 -6.54 -37.89 20.79
CA CYS A 29 -5.47 -37.18 20.12
C CYS A 29 -5.14 -35.85 20.82
N ALA A 30 -4.11 -35.85 21.66
CA ALA A 30 -3.66 -34.66 22.40
C ALA A 30 -3.35 -33.44 21.51
N SER A 31 -2.89 -33.66 20.27
CA SER A 31 -2.65 -32.59 19.29
C SER A 31 -3.95 -31.87 18.90
N CYS A 32 -4.99 -32.64 18.56
CA CYS A 32 -6.30 -32.08 18.20
C CYS A 32 -6.99 -31.45 19.41
N THR A 33 -6.86 -32.03 20.62
CA THR A 33 -7.34 -31.39 21.86
C THR A 33 -6.67 -30.03 22.10
N SER A 34 -5.35 -29.96 21.88
CA SER A 34 -4.58 -28.71 22.04
C SER A 34 -4.98 -27.67 20.99
N ALA A 35 -5.23 -28.09 19.75
CA ALA A 35 -5.70 -27.22 18.68
C ALA A 35 -7.10 -26.65 18.98
N LEU A 36 -8.03 -27.48 19.49
CA LEU A 36 -9.35 -27.04 19.93
C LEU A 36 -9.26 -26.04 21.09
N ALA A 37 -8.43 -26.31 22.10
CA ALA A 37 -8.21 -25.39 23.22
C ALA A 37 -7.62 -24.04 22.75
N ALA A 38 -6.69 -24.07 21.79
CA ALA A 38 -6.15 -22.84 21.19
C ALA A 38 -7.22 -22.06 20.41
N ALA A 39 -8.09 -22.74 19.67
CA ALA A 39 -9.20 -22.12 18.95
C ALA A 39 -10.23 -21.48 19.90
N GLN A 40 -10.55 -22.16 21.01
CA GLN A 40 -11.40 -21.62 22.09
C GLN A 40 -10.75 -20.40 22.77
N GLY A 41 -9.46 -20.49 23.10
CA GLY A 41 -8.73 -19.38 23.73
C GLY A 41 -8.69 -18.11 22.87
N ARG A 42 -8.57 -18.25 21.54
CA ARG A 42 -8.67 -17.11 20.60
C ARG A 42 -10.08 -16.51 20.59
N ALA A 43 -11.12 -17.34 20.55
CA ALA A 43 -12.51 -16.88 20.59
C ALA A 43 -12.82 -16.13 21.90
N ASP A 44 -12.37 -16.66 23.04
CA ASP A 44 -12.52 -16.01 24.34
C ASP A 44 -11.78 -14.67 24.43
N ALA A 45 -10.59 -14.58 23.84
CA ALA A 45 -9.84 -13.33 23.80
C ALA A 45 -10.60 -12.25 23.01
N VAL A 46 -11.14 -12.60 21.85
CA VAL A 46 -11.98 -11.68 21.05
C VAL A 46 -13.23 -11.28 21.82
N ALA A 47 -13.94 -12.24 22.42
CA ALA A 47 -15.16 -11.97 23.17
C ALA A 47 -14.91 -11.07 24.39
N ARG A 48 -13.78 -11.22 25.09
CA ARG A 48 -13.38 -10.31 26.17
C ARG A 48 -13.11 -8.90 25.67
N SER A 49 -12.41 -8.75 24.55
CA SER A 49 -12.14 -7.44 23.96
C SER A 49 -13.41 -6.73 23.52
N LEU A 50 -14.36 -7.46 22.91
CA LEU A 50 -15.65 -6.89 22.52
C LEU A 50 -16.47 -6.45 23.73
N ARG A 51 -16.58 -7.29 24.77
CA ARG A 51 -17.25 -6.89 26.02
C ARG A 51 -16.59 -5.67 26.68
N ALA A 52 -15.27 -5.54 26.61
CA ALA A 52 -14.59 -4.36 27.13
C ALA A 52 -14.94 -3.06 26.38
N LEU A 53 -15.36 -3.16 25.11
CA LEU A 53 -15.88 -2.03 24.34
C LEU A 53 -17.33 -1.72 24.70
N ASP A 54 -18.16 -2.75 24.93
CA ASP A 54 -19.58 -2.59 25.27
C ASP A 54 -19.78 -2.09 26.71
N ASP A 55 -19.03 -2.66 27.68
CA ASP A 55 -19.15 -2.38 29.12
C ASP A 55 -18.11 -1.36 29.62
N GLY A 56 -17.28 -0.83 28.71
CA GLY A 56 -16.25 0.14 29.04
C GLY A 56 -16.85 1.45 29.59
N PRO A 57 -16.09 2.23 30.38
CA PRO A 57 -16.52 3.57 30.73
C PRO A 57 -16.81 4.37 29.44
N PRO A 58 -17.87 5.20 29.43
CA PRO A 58 -18.21 5.96 28.24
C PRO A 58 -17.01 6.78 27.80
N ILE A 59 -16.69 6.71 26.51
CA ILE A 59 -15.60 7.50 25.94
C ILE A 59 -15.99 8.97 26.07
N ASP A 60 -15.25 9.72 26.89
CA ASP A 60 -15.41 11.17 26.97
C ASP A 60 -14.83 11.82 25.71
N VAL A 61 -15.70 11.97 24.71
CA VAL A 61 -15.38 12.54 23.41
C VAL A 61 -14.88 13.99 23.55
N ASP A 62 -15.38 14.74 24.53
CA ASP A 62 -15.00 16.14 24.72
C ASP A 62 -13.60 16.25 25.35
N ALA A 63 -13.30 15.41 26.34
CA ALA A 63 -11.95 15.28 26.89
C ALA A 63 -10.95 14.80 25.82
N ALA A 64 -11.34 13.83 24.98
CA ALA A 64 -10.51 13.34 23.87
C ALA A 64 -10.23 14.45 22.84
N LYS A 65 -11.26 15.20 22.42
CA LYS A 65 -11.12 16.35 21.51
C LYS A 65 -10.25 17.44 22.13
N ALA A 66 -10.41 17.74 23.41
CA ALA A 66 -9.60 18.72 24.12
C ALA A 66 -8.12 18.30 24.15
N ALA A 67 -7.84 17.02 24.39
CA ALA A 67 -6.47 16.49 24.34
C ALA A 67 -5.84 16.60 22.95
N VAL A 68 -6.60 16.31 21.89
CA VAL A 68 -6.14 16.47 20.49
C VAL A 68 -5.87 17.94 20.16
N ARG A 69 -6.79 18.85 20.52
CA ARG A 69 -6.61 20.30 20.30
C ARG A 69 -5.35 20.80 20.99
N ARG A 70 -5.15 20.46 22.27
CA ARG A 70 -3.94 20.80 23.02
C ARG A 70 -2.67 20.34 22.30
N ARG A 71 -2.65 19.10 21.79
CA ARG A 71 -1.50 18.56 21.03
C ARG A 71 -1.26 19.32 19.73
N LEU A 72 -2.31 19.75 19.03
CA LEU A 72 -2.19 20.54 17.80
C LEU A 72 -1.70 21.96 18.09
N ASP A 73 -2.16 22.57 19.18
CA ASP A 73 -1.74 23.90 19.60
C ASP A 73 -0.28 23.88 20.06
N GLU A 74 0.15 22.87 20.84
CA GLU A 74 1.56 22.63 21.17
C GLU A 74 2.43 22.49 19.92
N ARG A 75 1.94 21.82 18.87
CA ARG A 75 2.65 21.71 17.58
C ARG A 75 2.71 23.01 16.80
N ARG A 76 1.71 23.89 16.93
CA ARG A 76 1.68 25.21 16.29
C ARG A 76 2.60 26.20 17.01
N GLU A 77 2.62 26.13 18.34
CA GLU A 77 3.44 26.97 19.22
C GLU A 77 4.90 26.51 19.30
N ALA A 78 5.16 25.23 18.98
CA ALA A 78 6.52 24.73 18.86
C ALA A 78 7.32 25.62 17.88
N PRO A 79 8.45 26.21 18.32
CA PRO A 79 9.26 27.04 17.45
C PRO A 79 9.70 26.21 16.25
N ARG A 80 9.22 26.59 15.06
CA ARG A 80 9.70 26.00 13.80
C ARG A 80 11.23 26.11 13.81
N PRO A 81 11.98 25.01 13.56
CA PRO A 81 13.41 25.11 13.41
C PRO A 81 13.68 26.15 12.33
N ARG A 82 14.31 27.27 12.72
CA ARG A 82 14.81 28.26 11.78
C ARG A 82 15.92 27.57 11.00
N VAL A 83 15.59 26.96 9.88
CA VAL A 83 16.59 26.52 8.92
C VAL A 83 17.30 27.81 8.47
N PRO A 84 18.60 28.00 8.76
CA PRO A 84 19.31 29.17 8.28
C PRO A 84 19.21 29.22 6.75
N GLY A 85 18.83 30.38 6.23
CA GLY A 85 18.34 30.55 4.87
C GLY A 85 19.26 29.98 3.79
N VAL A 86 18.74 29.02 3.02
CA VAL A 86 19.33 28.52 1.78
C VAL A 86 18.82 29.34 0.58
N TYR A 87 18.65 30.65 0.75
CA TYR A 87 18.31 31.55 -0.37
C TYR A 87 19.55 32.09 -1.11
N GLY A 88 20.75 31.61 -0.77
CA GLY A 88 22.01 32.03 -1.41
C GLY A 88 22.51 31.14 -2.57
N SER A 89 21.87 30.01 -2.87
CA SER A 89 22.42 29.02 -3.82
C SER A 89 21.60 28.80 -5.11
N LEU A 90 20.34 29.25 -5.18
CA LEU A 90 19.52 29.08 -6.39
C LEU A 90 20.03 29.92 -7.58
N GLY A 91 20.71 31.05 -7.33
CA GLY A 91 21.37 31.83 -8.38
C GLY A 91 22.66 31.21 -8.92
N ARG A 92 23.29 30.28 -8.18
CA ARG A 92 24.58 29.65 -8.57
C ARG A 92 24.40 28.37 -9.39
N ALA A 93 23.28 27.67 -9.23
CA ALA A 93 22.99 26.48 -10.02
C ALA A 93 22.64 26.80 -11.48
N ALA A 94 21.95 27.92 -11.74
CA ALA A 94 21.59 28.35 -13.10
C ALA A 94 22.83 28.67 -13.97
N LEU A 95 23.92 29.16 -13.35
CA LEU A 95 25.16 29.50 -14.07
C LEU A 95 25.97 28.25 -14.47
N LEU A 96 25.87 27.16 -13.69
CA LEU A 96 26.56 25.90 -13.99
C LEU A 96 25.84 25.09 -15.08
N VAL A 97 24.51 25.18 -15.17
CA VAL A 97 23.73 24.56 -16.24
C VAL A 97 23.95 25.28 -17.58
N ALA A 98 24.14 26.60 -17.58
CA ALA A 98 24.42 27.38 -18.80
C ALA A 98 25.86 27.19 -19.35
N LEU A 99 26.82 26.80 -18.51
CA LEU A 99 28.20 26.53 -18.95
C LEU A 99 28.41 25.09 -19.50
N ALA A 100 27.54 24.15 -19.15
CA ALA A 100 27.67 22.75 -19.61
C ALA A 100 27.14 22.51 -21.04
N SER A 101 26.29 23.39 -21.57
CA SER A 101 25.71 23.27 -22.92
C SER A 101 26.63 23.73 -24.06
N GLY A 102 27.80 24.30 -23.76
CA GLY A 102 28.72 24.85 -24.78
C GLY A 102 29.90 23.98 -25.22
N ALA A 103 30.22 22.88 -24.53
CA ALA A 103 31.53 22.20 -24.69
C ALA A 103 31.49 20.71 -25.07
N VAL A 104 30.33 20.11 -25.39
CA VAL A 104 30.24 18.67 -25.71
C VAL A 104 30.29 18.39 -27.23
N TYR A 105 30.30 19.41 -28.09
CA TYR A 105 30.26 19.19 -29.55
C TYR A 105 31.59 18.84 -30.22
N ALA A 106 32.71 18.77 -29.48
CA ALA A 106 34.05 18.63 -30.06
C ALA A 106 34.84 17.36 -29.66
N LEU A 107 34.22 16.37 -29.00
CA LEU A 107 34.86 15.07 -28.74
C LEU A 107 34.42 14.03 -29.78
N PRO A 108 35.30 13.61 -30.71
CA PRO A 108 35.06 12.44 -31.54
C PRO A 108 35.13 11.17 -30.68
N ASN A 109 34.11 10.31 -30.79
CA ASN A 109 33.89 9.06 -30.03
C ASN A 109 33.34 9.20 -28.59
N SER A 110 32.24 9.95 -28.42
CA SER A 110 31.38 9.87 -27.21
C SER A 110 30.20 8.92 -27.43
N PRO A 111 29.88 8.01 -26.50
CA PRO A 111 28.80 7.02 -26.62
C PRO A 111 27.38 7.61 -26.63
N LEU A 112 27.23 8.91 -26.32
CA LEU A 112 25.94 9.60 -26.34
C LEU A 112 25.44 9.89 -27.77
N ARG A 113 26.30 9.84 -28.79
CA ARG A 113 25.85 9.98 -30.19
C ARG A 113 25.07 8.76 -30.68
N GLY A 114 25.29 7.56 -30.12
CA GLY A 114 24.54 6.35 -30.49
C GLY A 114 23.08 6.36 -30.01
N TRP A 115 22.75 7.25 -29.07
CA TRP A 115 21.38 7.43 -28.56
C TRP A 115 20.62 8.56 -29.28
N LEU A 116 21.35 9.53 -29.86
CA LEU A 116 20.76 10.72 -30.51
C LEU A 116 20.75 10.63 -32.04
N ALA A 117 21.65 9.85 -32.64
CA ALA A 117 21.62 9.50 -34.05
C ALA A 117 21.01 8.11 -34.18
N GLY A 118 19.67 8.04 -34.17
CA GLY A 118 19.01 6.95 -34.84
C GLY A 118 19.37 7.02 -36.32
N ASP A 119 20.11 6.04 -36.83
CA ASP A 119 19.76 5.38 -38.09
C ASP A 119 20.67 4.18 -38.42
N ASP A 120 20.03 3.25 -39.13
CA ASP A 120 20.56 2.23 -40.05
C ASP A 120 21.26 0.97 -39.50
N VAL A 121 20.44 -0.04 -39.21
CA VAL A 121 20.74 -1.41 -39.68
C VAL A 121 20.17 -1.54 -41.11
N PRO A 122 20.96 -1.93 -42.13
CA PRO A 122 20.51 -1.98 -43.51
C PRO A 122 19.53 -3.15 -43.73
N GLY A 123 18.26 -2.82 -43.94
CA GLY A 123 17.18 -3.78 -44.19
C GLY A 123 15.80 -3.13 -44.16
N ARG A 124 15.67 -1.95 -44.79
CA ARG A 124 14.45 -1.14 -44.82
C ARG A 124 13.44 -1.73 -45.80
N SER A 125 12.49 -2.52 -45.30
CA SER A 125 11.14 -2.56 -45.85
C SER A 125 10.33 -1.47 -45.15
N THR A 126 9.79 -0.56 -45.94
CA THR A 126 8.89 0.51 -45.51
C THR A 126 7.64 -0.07 -44.85
N VAL A 127 7.39 0.29 -43.59
CA VAL A 127 6.06 0.23 -42.99
C VAL A 127 5.86 1.55 -42.24
N GLU A 128 4.87 2.32 -42.68
CA GLU A 128 4.24 3.38 -41.88
C GLU A 128 3.87 2.79 -40.52
N THR A 129 4.54 3.23 -39.46
CA THR A 129 4.15 2.86 -38.10
C THR A 129 3.33 4.01 -37.53
N THR A 130 2.03 3.78 -37.50
CA THR A 130 1.04 4.46 -36.67
C THR A 130 1.56 4.63 -35.24
N ALA A 131 1.26 5.79 -34.66
CA ALA A 131 1.26 5.95 -33.22
C ALA A 131 0.36 4.87 -32.61
N ASP A 132 0.95 3.92 -31.89
CA ASP A 132 0.32 3.09 -30.85
C ASP A 132 1.43 2.22 -30.21
N GLY A 133 2.07 2.78 -29.19
CA GLY A 133 2.88 2.01 -28.24
C GLY A 133 2.00 1.70 -27.04
N GLU A 134 1.19 0.64 -27.14
CA GLU A 134 0.36 0.14 -26.05
C GLU A 134 1.28 -0.33 -24.90
N PRO A 135 1.18 0.26 -23.68
CA PRO A 135 1.93 -0.24 -22.54
C PRO A 135 1.50 -1.68 -22.25
N ALA A 136 2.47 -2.52 -21.87
CA ALA A 136 2.22 -3.91 -21.46
C ALA A 136 0.98 -3.97 -20.57
N ALA A 137 0.01 -4.81 -20.93
CA ALA A 137 -1.31 -4.87 -20.32
C ALA A 137 -1.22 -5.05 -18.79
N THR A 138 -1.20 -3.94 -18.05
CA THR A 138 -1.52 -3.87 -16.64
C THR A 138 -3.01 -4.06 -16.52
N GLU A 139 -3.44 -5.27 -16.14
CA GLU A 139 -4.80 -5.48 -15.67
C GLU A 139 -4.96 -4.71 -14.36
N GLY A 140 -6.04 -3.94 -14.23
CA GLY A 140 -6.29 -3.09 -13.08
C GLY A 140 -7.77 -2.98 -12.76
N VAL A 141 -8.07 -2.47 -11.57
CA VAL A 141 -9.43 -2.18 -11.12
C VAL A 141 -9.58 -0.69 -10.95
N GLU A 142 -10.69 -0.17 -11.48
CA GLU A 142 -11.12 1.21 -11.28
C GLU A 142 -12.48 1.23 -10.57
N LEU A 143 -12.60 1.99 -9.48
CA LEU A 143 -13.83 2.09 -8.69
C LEU A 143 -14.03 3.49 -8.10
N ALA A 144 -15.28 3.84 -7.82
CA ALA A 144 -15.57 5.06 -7.05
C ALA A 144 -15.20 4.87 -5.57
N VAL A 145 -14.68 5.92 -4.93
CA VAL A 145 -14.38 5.89 -3.50
C VAL A 145 -15.67 6.14 -2.69
N PRO A 146 -16.13 5.19 -1.86
CA PRO A 146 -17.40 5.33 -1.15
C PRO A 146 -17.32 6.34 -0.01
N THR A 147 -18.47 6.91 0.33
CA THR A 147 -18.66 7.82 1.48
C THR A 147 -18.48 7.04 2.78
N GLY A 148 -17.23 6.96 3.26
CA GLY A 148 -16.83 6.08 4.35
C GLY A 148 -15.36 5.66 4.23
N GLY A 149 -14.80 5.82 3.03
CA GLY A 149 -13.40 5.53 2.74
C GLY A 149 -13.18 4.14 2.17
N LEU A 150 -11.93 3.86 1.80
CA LEU A 150 -11.54 2.63 1.14
C LEU A 150 -10.30 2.02 1.80
N SER A 151 -10.34 0.70 2.01
CA SER A 151 -9.16 -0.09 2.38
C SER A 151 -8.60 -0.83 1.16
N ILE A 152 -7.31 -0.71 0.92
CA ILE A 152 -6.58 -1.41 -0.14
C ILE A 152 -5.60 -2.36 0.53
N ALA A 153 -5.68 -3.64 0.20
CA ALA A 153 -4.83 -4.68 0.77
C ALA A 153 -4.02 -5.36 -0.33
N LEU A 154 -2.74 -5.04 -0.37
CA LEU A 154 -1.76 -5.69 -1.22
C LEU A 154 -1.20 -6.91 -0.49
N THR A 155 -1.51 -8.10 -0.99
CA THR A 155 -1.06 -9.39 -0.46
C THR A 155 -0.02 -10.00 -1.38
N THR A 156 0.77 -10.94 -0.86
CA THR A 156 1.88 -11.63 -1.56
C THR A 156 2.93 -10.71 -2.19
N ALA A 157 3.01 -9.45 -1.74
CA ALA A 157 3.95 -8.47 -2.25
C ALA A 157 5.39 -8.94 -2.02
N ALA A 158 6.18 -9.00 -3.09
CA ALA A 158 7.57 -9.43 -3.06
C ALA A 158 8.45 -8.36 -2.39
N MET A 159 9.53 -8.81 -1.75
CA MET A 159 10.49 -7.91 -1.12
C MET A 159 11.16 -7.02 -2.16
N GLY A 160 11.27 -5.72 -1.88
CA GLY A 160 11.83 -4.75 -2.82
C GLY A 160 10.92 -4.38 -3.99
N GLN A 161 9.71 -4.94 -4.06
CA GLN A 161 8.70 -4.52 -5.04
C GLN A 161 8.35 -3.05 -4.81
N ARG A 162 8.23 -2.29 -5.90
CA ARG A 162 7.92 -0.85 -5.84
C ARG A 162 6.41 -0.66 -5.85
N VAL A 163 5.94 0.18 -4.94
CA VAL A 163 4.55 0.64 -4.90
C VAL A 163 4.53 2.15 -5.03
N GLU A 164 3.80 2.65 -6.01
CA GLU A 164 3.61 4.05 -6.30
C GLU A 164 2.15 4.44 -6.03
N VAL A 165 1.95 5.40 -5.13
CA VAL A 165 0.65 5.97 -4.81
C VAL A 165 0.62 7.40 -5.34
N ARG A 166 -0.26 7.70 -6.28
CA ARG A 166 -0.39 9.03 -6.90
C ARG A 166 -1.68 9.69 -6.46
N TRP A 167 -1.61 11.00 -6.21
CA TRP A 167 -2.78 11.82 -5.97
C TRP A 167 -3.28 12.36 -7.30
N VAL A 168 -4.49 11.98 -7.69
CA VAL A 168 -5.09 12.37 -8.98
C VAL A 168 -6.36 13.18 -8.79
N ASP A 169 -6.63 14.05 -9.76
CA ASP A 169 -7.92 14.75 -9.84
C ASP A 169 -9.00 13.78 -10.30
N GLY A 170 -10.15 13.78 -9.61
CA GLY A 170 -11.29 12.91 -9.91
C GLY A 170 -11.91 12.32 -8.64
N ASP A 171 -12.77 11.33 -8.83
CA ASP A 171 -13.51 10.61 -7.79
C ASP A 171 -13.30 9.08 -7.85
N ARG A 172 -12.47 8.62 -8.80
CA ARG A 172 -12.19 7.20 -9.02
C ARG A 172 -10.79 6.83 -8.59
N LEU A 173 -10.70 5.71 -7.89
CA LEU A 173 -9.48 5.06 -7.50
C LEU A 173 -9.14 3.97 -8.51
N THR A 174 -7.88 3.94 -8.93
CA THR A 174 -7.36 2.92 -9.84
C THR A 174 -6.24 2.16 -9.15
N VAL A 175 -6.28 0.83 -9.22
CA VAL A 175 -5.17 -0.04 -8.81
C VAL A 175 -4.73 -0.86 -10.00
N GLU A 176 -3.45 -0.72 -10.35
CA GLU A 176 -2.80 -1.48 -11.40
C GLU A 176 -1.59 -2.20 -10.81
N ALA A 177 -1.43 -3.45 -11.19
CA ALA A 177 -0.31 -4.28 -10.76
C ALA A 177 0.19 -5.10 -11.95
N GLY A 178 1.38 -5.69 -11.77
CA GLY A 178 2.00 -6.54 -12.77
C GLY A 178 1.16 -7.77 -13.15
N ALA A 179 1.57 -8.45 -14.22
CA ALA A 179 0.90 -9.64 -14.74
C ALA A 179 0.67 -10.68 -13.65
N ASP A 180 -0.38 -11.49 -13.81
CA ASP A 180 -0.82 -12.54 -12.87
C ASP A 180 -1.36 -12.03 -11.52
N SER A 181 -1.51 -10.71 -11.34
CA SER A 181 -2.17 -10.16 -10.15
C SER A 181 -3.68 -10.48 -10.16
N ARG A 182 -4.25 -10.76 -8.99
CA ARG A 182 -5.69 -11.05 -8.85
C ARG A 182 -6.36 -10.01 -7.97
N TYR A 183 -7.50 -9.53 -8.45
CA TYR A 183 -8.26 -8.48 -7.79
C TYR A 183 -9.53 -9.04 -7.15
N GLN A 184 -9.81 -8.57 -5.94
CA GLN A 184 -11.04 -8.86 -5.20
C GLN A 184 -11.63 -7.55 -4.71
N VAL A 185 -12.85 -7.24 -5.13
CA VAL A 185 -13.55 -6.02 -4.72
C VAL A 185 -14.71 -6.42 -3.81
N SER A 186 -14.80 -5.74 -2.68
CA SER A 186 -15.87 -5.88 -1.70
C SER A 186 -16.24 -4.49 -1.18
N ASP A 187 -17.35 -4.39 -0.44
CA ASP A 187 -17.82 -3.10 0.05
C ASP A 187 -16.75 -2.43 0.95
N GLY A 188 -16.28 -1.26 0.52
CA GLY A 188 -15.21 -0.51 1.20
C GLY A 188 -13.81 -1.14 1.16
N ARG A 189 -13.57 -2.23 0.42
CA ARG A 189 -12.26 -2.89 0.38
C ARG A 189 -11.88 -3.44 -1.00
N VAL A 190 -10.63 -3.16 -1.40
CA VAL A 190 -9.96 -3.73 -2.57
C VAL A 190 -8.82 -4.61 -2.09
N GLY A 191 -8.89 -5.92 -2.36
CA GLY A 191 -7.80 -6.86 -2.17
C GLY A 191 -7.07 -7.09 -3.49
N VAL A 192 -5.74 -7.08 -3.46
CA VAL A 192 -4.89 -7.43 -4.60
C VAL A 192 -3.90 -8.49 -4.16
N ASP A 193 -3.97 -9.67 -4.76
CA ASP A 193 -2.94 -10.71 -4.67
C ASP A 193 -1.92 -10.41 -5.76
N LEU A 194 -0.71 -9.98 -5.37
CA LEU A 194 0.24 -9.38 -6.29
C LEU A 194 1.06 -10.43 -7.04
N GLY A 195 1.03 -10.32 -8.37
CA GLY A 195 2.02 -10.94 -9.23
C GLY A 195 3.35 -10.18 -9.25
N PRO A 196 4.34 -10.67 -10.03
CA PRO A 196 5.60 -9.96 -10.24
C PRO A 196 5.38 -8.63 -11.00
N GLY A 197 6.04 -7.56 -10.56
CA GLY A 197 6.04 -6.26 -11.23
C GLY A 197 5.78 -5.10 -10.28
N ASP A 198 5.76 -3.87 -10.78
CA ASP A 198 5.47 -2.70 -9.96
C ASP A 198 3.96 -2.51 -9.77
N VAL A 199 3.58 -1.80 -8.71
CA VAL A 199 2.18 -1.50 -8.39
C VAL A 199 1.96 0.00 -8.44
N ARG A 200 0.88 0.41 -9.10
CA ARG A 200 0.42 1.80 -9.18
C ARG A 200 -0.98 1.92 -8.60
N ILE A 201 -1.14 2.85 -7.66
CA ILE A 201 -2.40 3.18 -7.02
C ILE A 201 -2.67 4.66 -7.27
N ASP A 202 -3.67 4.95 -8.10
CA ASP A 202 -4.14 6.31 -8.30
C ASP A 202 -5.28 6.58 -7.34
N VAL A 203 -5.08 7.57 -6.49
CA VAL A 203 -5.98 7.90 -5.39
C VAL A 203 -6.54 9.30 -5.60
N PRO A 204 -7.87 9.49 -5.59
CA PRO A 204 -8.47 10.81 -5.63
C PRO A 204 -7.88 11.74 -4.57
N ALA A 205 -7.57 12.99 -4.96
CA ALA A 205 -7.04 14.02 -4.06
C ALA A 205 -8.04 14.50 -2.97
N GLY A 206 -9.24 13.91 -2.92
CA GLY A 206 -10.26 14.17 -1.91
C GLY A 206 -9.85 13.81 -0.48
N ASN A 207 -10.77 14.04 0.46
CA ASN A 207 -10.53 13.86 1.90
C ASN A 207 -11.06 12.53 2.44
N GLU A 208 -11.57 11.68 1.56
CA GLU A 208 -12.09 10.37 1.92
C GLU A 208 -10.99 9.54 2.59
N PRO A 209 -11.32 8.81 3.67
CA PRO A 209 -10.33 7.97 4.35
C PRO A 209 -9.80 6.89 3.42
N ILE A 210 -8.48 6.73 3.35
CA ILE A 210 -7.84 5.68 2.54
C ILE A 210 -6.75 5.01 3.34
N ILE A 211 -6.79 3.68 3.35
CA ILE A 211 -5.82 2.85 4.05
C ILE A 211 -5.19 1.91 3.02
N VAL A 212 -3.86 1.90 2.94
CA VAL A 212 -3.10 0.93 2.14
C VAL A 212 -2.33 0.02 3.07
N GLU A 213 -2.64 -1.26 2.98
CA GLU A 213 -1.98 -2.36 3.69
C GLU A 213 -1.12 -3.15 2.71
N VAL A 214 0.09 -3.51 3.12
CA VAL A 214 0.99 -4.40 2.38
C VAL A 214 1.35 -5.56 3.27
N ASN A 215 1.04 -6.79 2.83
CA ASN A 215 1.24 -8.02 3.58
C ASN A 215 0.71 -7.94 5.03
N GLY A 216 -0.46 -7.30 5.20
CA GLY A 216 -1.12 -7.12 6.51
C GLY A 216 -0.56 -5.98 7.37
N ARG A 217 0.38 -5.17 6.86
CA ARG A 217 0.92 -4.00 7.55
C ARG A 217 0.40 -2.71 6.93
N MET A 218 -0.14 -1.81 7.73
CA MET A 218 -0.51 -0.47 7.27
C MET A 218 0.74 0.33 6.88
N ILE A 219 0.81 0.72 5.62
CA ILE A 219 1.92 1.51 5.05
C ILE A 219 1.48 2.95 4.81
N LEU A 220 0.23 3.16 4.41
CA LEU A 220 -0.33 4.48 4.20
C LEU A 220 -1.71 4.56 4.84
N GLN A 221 -1.96 5.66 5.54
CA GLN A 221 -3.27 6.00 6.05
C GLN A 221 -3.51 7.49 5.82
N ARG A 222 -4.58 7.80 5.10
CA ARG A 222 -5.11 9.16 4.93
C ARG A 222 -6.43 9.27 5.68
N VAL A 223 -6.53 10.19 6.64
CA VAL A 223 -7.75 10.46 7.42
C VAL A 223 -7.80 11.95 7.75
N ASP A 224 -8.95 12.60 7.56
CA ASP A 224 -9.18 14.02 7.89
C ASP A 224 -8.15 14.99 7.28
N GLY A 225 -7.70 14.72 6.04
CA GLY A 225 -6.65 15.48 5.36
C GLY A 225 -5.24 15.29 5.93
N GLY A 226 -5.08 14.47 6.97
CA GLY A 226 -3.80 14.01 7.49
C GLY A 226 -3.31 12.79 6.72
N LEU A 227 -2.00 12.70 6.53
CA LEU A 227 -1.33 11.58 5.86
C LEU A 227 -0.28 10.97 6.80
N VAL A 228 -0.46 9.70 7.12
CA VAL A 228 0.47 8.88 7.89
C VAL A 228 1.07 7.86 6.94
N VAL A 229 2.40 7.82 6.88
CA VAL A 229 3.14 6.88 6.05
C VAL A 229 4.12 6.13 6.94
N GLN A 230 4.20 4.81 6.78
CA GLN A 230 5.09 3.92 7.51
C GLN A 230 5.91 3.08 6.53
N GLY A 231 7.19 2.85 6.83
CA GLY A 231 8.07 2.00 6.01
C GLY A 231 9.08 2.79 5.17
N ASP A 232 9.72 2.09 4.24
CA ASP A 232 10.84 2.61 3.44
C ASP A 232 10.33 3.43 2.26
N VAL A 233 10.03 4.71 2.53
CA VAL A 233 9.61 5.69 1.54
C VAL A 233 10.82 6.14 0.71
N LEU A 234 10.76 5.89 -0.60
CA LEU A 234 11.75 6.34 -1.57
C LEU A 234 11.58 7.81 -1.94
N SER A 235 10.34 8.24 -2.12
CA SER A 235 9.99 9.64 -2.39
C SER A 235 8.61 9.99 -1.85
N SER A 236 8.43 11.24 -1.43
CA SER A 236 7.15 11.81 -1.05
C SER A 236 7.12 13.27 -1.46
N ASP A 237 6.16 13.62 -2.30
CA ASP A 237 5.95 14.96 -2.82
C ASP A 237 4.43 15.24 -2.96
N PRO A 238 4.02 16.45 -3.39
CA PRO A 238 2.59 16.77 -3.52
C PRO A 238 1.83 15.92 -4.55
N SER A 239 2.51 15.24 -5.47
CA SER A 239 1.91 14.39 -6.51
C SER A 239 1.77 12.93 -6.08
N GLY A 240 2.52 12.48 -5.06
CA GLY A 240 2.42 11.10 -4.60
C GLY A 240 3.49 10.65 -3.62
N ILE A 241 3.47 9.35 -3.35
CA ILE A 241 4.44 8.63 -2.52
C ILE A 241 4.89 7.39 -3.26
N VAL A 242 6.20 7.14 -3.23
CA VAL A 242 6.79 5.89 -3.69
C VAL A 242 7.46 5.22 -2.51
N PHE A 243 7.19 3.93 -2.31
CA PHE A 243 7.86 3.13 -1.29
C PHE A 243 8.24 1.76 -1.84
N THR A 244 9.10 1.07 -1.11
CA THR A 244 9.46 -0.33 -1.38
C THR A 244 8.98 -1.23 -0.26
N VAL A 245 8.62 -2.47 -0.60
CA VAL A 245 8.26 -3.48 0.39
C VAL A 245 9.51 -3.88 1.19
N GLY A 246 9.60 -3.38 2.43
CA GLY A 246 10.78 -3.51 3.30
C GLY A 246 10.99 -4.92 3.89
N GLN A 247 12.22 -5.16 4.37
CA GLN A 247 12.59 -6.35 5.15
C GLN A 247 12.05 -6.22 6.59
N ARG A 248 11.79 -7.38 7.21
CA ARG A 248 11.42 -7.50 8.63
C ARG A 248 12.43 -6.85 9.58
#